data_AF-A0A925UWD3-F1
#
_entry.id   AF-A0A925UWD3-F1
#
_cell.length_a   1.000
_cell.length_b   1.000
_cell.length_c   1.000
_cell.angle_alpha   90.00
_cell.angle_beta   90.00
_cell.angle_gamma   90.00
#
_symmetry.space_group_name_H-M   'P 1'
#
loop_
_entity.id
_entity.type
_entity.pdbx_description
1 polymer ?
#
loop_
_entity_poly.entity_id
_entity_poly.type
_entity_poly.pdbx_seq_one_letter_code
_entity_poly.pdbx_strand_id
1 'polypeptide(L)'
;MANEDDVRGTKTARSELGRRGVDTSQADIRVMHGVCYIRGQLRAIRSANIPDLKIEMEKIAKILRTKAEIKEVVIDAIFRT
;
A
#
# COMPACT_ATOMS: atom_id res chain seq x y z
N MET A 1 -15.70 15.38 7.13
CA MET A 1 -16.22 14.08 6.62
C MET A 1 -15.13 13.49 5.73
N ALA A 2 -14.82 12.20 5.85
CA ALA A 2 -13.90 11.54 4.91
C ALA A 2 -14.60 11.45 3.54
N ASN A 3 -13.91 11.82 2.45
CA ASN A 3 -14.47 11.68 1.11
C ASN A 3 -14.70 10.19 0.81
N GLU A 4 -15.80 9.88 0.11
CA GLU A 4 -16.12 8.49 -0.23
C GLU A 4 -15.02 7.85 -1.09
N ASP A 5 -14.41 8.63 -1.99
CA ASP A 5 -13.25 8.22 -2.80
C ASP A 5 -12.04 7.85 -1.95
N ASP A 6 -11.75 8.60 -0.89
CA ASP A 6 -10.61 8.33 0.01
C ASP A 6 -10.83 7.02 0.79
N VAL A 7 -12.07 6.75 1.21
CA VAL A 7 -12.44 5.50 1.88
C VAL A 7 -12.32 4.31 0.92
N ARG A 8 -12.78 4.47 -0.32
CA ARG A 8 -12.66 3.45 -1.37
C ARG A 8 -11.19 3.19 -1.71
N GLY A 9 -10.41 4.24 -1.96
CA GLY A 9 -8.98 4.15 -2.24
C GLY A 9 -8.21 3.46 -1.11
N THR A 10 -8.55 3.74 0.15
CA THR A 10 -7.93 3.06 1.30
C THR A 10 -8.23 1.56 1.32
N LYS A 11 -9.47 1.16 1.01
CA LYS A 11 -9.86 -0.26 0.90
C LYS A 11 -9.15 -0.94 -0.28
N THR A 12 -9.11 -0.29 -1.43
CA THR A 12 -8.42 -0.78 -2.63
C THR A 12 -6.93 -0.99 -2.36
N ALA A 13 -6.26 0.00 -1.74
CA ALA A 13 -4.84 -0.08 -1.40
C ALA A 13 -4.53 -1.26 -0.46
N ARG A 14 -5.32 -1.43 0.61
CA ARG A 14 -5.17 -2.58 1.53
C ARG A 14 -5.40 -3.91 0.83
N SER A 15 -6.41 -4.00 -0.04
CA SER A 15 -6.70 -5.24 -0.77
C SER A 15 -5.57 -5.63 -1.72
N GLU A 16 -4.99 -4.65 -2.43
CA GLU A 16 -3.91 -4.90 -3.39
C GLU A 16 -2.61 -5.33 -2.69
N LEU A 17 -2.27 -4.71 -1.55
CA LEU A 17 -1.14 -5.10 -0.69
C LEU A 17 -1.32 -6.54 -0.14
N GLY A 18 -2.52 -6.86 0.36
CA GLY A 18 -2.82 -8.20 0.87
C GLY A 18 -2.76 -9.28 -0.21
N ARG A 19 -3.26 -9.00 -1.43
CA ARG A 19 -3.17 -9.91 -2.58
C ARG A 19 -1.73 -10.22 -2.98
N ARG A 20 -0.81 -9.28 -2.80
CA ARG A 20 0.62 -9.46 -3.09
C ARG A 20 1.38 -10.15 -1.97
N GLY A 21 0.72 -10.45 -0.85
CA GLY A 21 1.34 -11.10 0.29
C GLY A 21 2.27 -10.17 1.08
N VAL A 22 1.94 -8.88 1.13
CA VAL A 22 2.59 -7.93 2.03
C VAL A 22 1.79 -7.90 3.33
N ASP A 23 2.47 -8.16 4.45
CA ASP A 23 1.89 -7.98 5.78
C ASP A 23 1.88 -6.50 6.13
N THR A 24 0.67 -5.97 6.27
CA THR A 24 0.40 -4.58 6.61
C THR A 24 -0.09 -4.44 8.05
N SER A 25 0.01 -5.48 8.89
CA SER A 25 -0.50 -5.46 10.27
C SER A 25 0.17 -4.39 11.13
N GLN A 26 1.42 -4.04 10.83
CA GLN A 26 2.17 -2.97 11.49
C GLN A 26 2.34 -1.71 10.61
N ALA A 27 1.54 -1.59 9.55
CA ALA A 27 1.54 -0.45 8.66
C ALA A 27 0.19 0.30 8.70
N ASP A 28 0.27 1.63 8.76
CA ASP A 28 -0.88 2.52 8.53
C ASP A 28 -0.96 2.83 7.04
N ILE A 29 -2.04 2.37 6.41
CA ILE A 29 -2.37 2.68 5.02
C ILE A 29 -3.62 3.54 5.02
N ARG A 30 -3.48 4.75 4.48
CA ARG A 30 -4.56 5.74 4.40
C ARG A 30 -4.43 6.57 3.13
N VAL A 31 -5.54 6.69 2.41
CA VAL A 31 -5.67 7.65 1.31
C VAL A 31 -6.30 8.92 1.85
N MET A 32 -5.70 10.07 1.54
CA MET A 32 -6.26 11.38 1.87
C MET A 32 -6.05 12.31 0.68
N HIS A 33 -7.13 12.93 0.18
CA HIS A 33 -7.09 13.83 -0.96
C HIS A 33 -6.46 13.19 -2.21
N GLY A 34 -6.68 11.89 -2.41
CA GLY A 34 -6.10 11.13 -3.53
C GLY A 34 -4.61 10.81 -3.38
N VAL A 35 -3.99 11.05 -2.22
CA VAL A 35 -2.62 10.62 -1.92
C VAL A 35 -2.67 9.43 -0.97
N CYS A 36 -2.08 8.31 -1.39
CA CYS A 36 -1.95 7.10 -0.57
C CYS A 36 -0.68 7.17 0.27
N TYR A 37 -0.85 7.26 1.59
CA TYR A 37 0.23 7.20 2.56
C TYR A 37 0.37 5.79 3.11
N ILE A 38 1.55 5.21 2.93
CA ILE A 38 1.92 3.91 3.48
C ILE A 38 3.02 4.15 4.51
N ARG A 39 2.69 4.00 5.79
CA ARG A 39 3.58 4.33 6.91
C ARG A 39 3.75 3.14 7.84
N GLY A 40 4.88 3.07 8.55
CA GLY A 40 5.12 2.05 9.59
C GLY A 40 6.03 0.92 9.11
N GLN A 41 5.76 -0.32 9.53
CA GLN A 41 6.59 -1.48 9.18
C GLN A 41 5.87 -2.39 8.20
N LEU A 42 6.52 -2.68 7.08
CA LEU A 42 6.05 -3.66 6.10
C LEU A 42 6.91 -4.91 6.18
N ARG A 43 6.25 -6.07 6.10
CA ARG A 43 6.92 -7.38 6.08
C ARG A 43 6.40 -8.19 4.90
N ALA A 44 7.24 -9.05 4.34
CA ALA A 44 6.78 -10.06 3.41
C ALA A 44 6.10 -11.19 4.21
N ILE A 45 4.92 -11.64 3.76
CA ILE A 45 4.34 -12.87 4.31
C ILE A 45 5.25 -14.03 3.86
N ARG A 46 5.61 -14.93 4.79
CA ARG A 46 6.53 -16.05 4.51
C ARG A 46 6.13 -16.89 3.29
N SER A 47 4.83 -17.02 3.01
CA SER A 47 4.31 -17.78 1.87
C SER A 47 4.36 -17.04 0.53
N ALA A 48 4.57 -15.72 0.53
CA ALA A 48 4.47 -14.87 -0.66
C ALA A 48 5.72 -14.88 -1.54
N ASN A 49 6.82 -15.49 -1.07
CA ASN A 49 8.11 -15.59 -1.76
C ASN A 49 8.54 -14.28 -2.43
N ILE A 50 8.49 -13.17 -1.67
CA ILE A 50 8.90 -11.85 -2.15
C ILE A 50 10.41 -11.73 -1.90
N PRO A 51 11.26 -11.75 -2.95
CA PRO A 51 12.71 -11.70 -2.77
C PRO A 51 13.18 -10.31 -2.32
N ASP A 52 12.52 -9.25 -2.80
CA ASP A 52 12.82 -7.87 -2.44
C ASP A 52 11.52 -7.08 -2.25
N LEU A 53 11.24 -6.74 -0.99
CA LEU A 53 10.03 -6.03 -0.60
C LEU A 53 10.01 -4.60 -1.14
N LYS A 54 11.18 -3.95 -1.30
CA LYS A 54 11.27 -2.59 -1.81
C LYS A 54 10.88 -2.54 -3.28
N ILE A 55 11.45 -3.43 -4.10
CA ILE A 55 11.13 -3.52 -5.53
C ILE A 55 9.64 -3.86 -5.72
N GLU A 56 9.11 -4.76 -4.89
CA GLU A 56 7.70 -5.13 -4.99
C GLU A 56 6.78 -3.97 -4.62
N MET A 57 7.13 -3.19 -3.60
CA MET A 57 6.38 -2.00 -3.19
C MET A 57 6.41 -0.91 -4.26
N GLU A 58 7.50 -0.74 -5.02
CA GLU A 58 7.52 0.17 -6.17
C GLU A 58 6.56 -0.27 -7.29
N LYS A 59 6.45 -1.58 -7.56
CA LYS A 59 5.45 -2.11 -8.51
C LYS A 59 4.04 -1.86 -8.02
N ILE A 60 3.78 -2.10 -6.74
CA ILE A 60 2.48 -1.84 -6.11
C ILE A 60 2.14 -0.36 -6.22
N ALA A 61 3.07 0.55 -5.91
CA ALA A 61 2.85 1.98 -6.04
C ALA A 61 2.51 2.40 -7.47
N LYS A 62 3.16 1.82 -8.48
CA LYS A 62 2.80 2.06 -9.90
C LYS A 62 1.37 1.66 -10.21
N ILE A 63 0.90 0.53 -9.68
CA ILE A 63 -0.47 0.02 -9.92
C ILE A 63 -1.49 0.82 -9.13
N LEU A 64 -1.19 1.20 -7.89
CA LEU A 64 -2.07 2.06 -7.11
C LEU A 64 -2.29 3.40 -7.82
N ARG A 65 -1.24 3.99 -8.43
CA ARG A 65 -1.36 5.21 -9.23
C ARG A 65 -2.19 5.08 -10.51
N THR A 66 -2.51 3.87 -10.99
CA THR A 66 -3.42 3.69 -12.13
C THR A 66 -4.90 3.69 -11.72
N LYS A 67 -5.19 3.63 -10.41
CA LYS A 67 -6.57 3.70 -9.90
C LYS A 67 -7.04 5.16 -9.87
N ALA A 68 -8.27 5.42 -10.32
CA ALA A 68 -8.82 6.77 -10.39
C ALA A 68 -8.86 7.51 -9.03
N GLU A 69 -8.97 6.74 -7.95
CA GLU A 69 -9.03 7.19 -6.55
C GLU A 69 -7.65 7.52 -5.94
N ILE A 70 -6.54 7.20 -6.60
CA ILE A 70 -5.18 7.42 -6.08
C ILE A 70 -4.34 8.11 -7.17
N LYS A 71 -4.01 9.39 -6.94
CA LYS A 71 -3.15 10.20 -7.83
C LYS A 71 -1.67 10.00 -7.53
N GLU A 72 -1.34 9.90 -6.24
CA GLU A 72 0.03 9.80 -5.77
C GLU A 72 0.15 8.78 -4.64
N VAL A 73 1.34 8.18 -4.51
CA VAL A 73 1.66 7.21 -3.47
C VAL A 73 2.95 7.64 -2.80
N VAL A 74 2.89 7.80 -1.50
CA VAL A 74 4.01 8.14 -0.61
C VAL A 74 4.30 6.92 0.26
N ILE A 75 5.52 6.38 0.12
CA ILE A 75 5.99 5.23 0.90
C ILE A 75 6.97 5.77 1.95
N ASP A 76 6.54 5.79 3.20
CA ASP A 76 7.36 6.12 4.37
C ASP A 76 7.32 4.93 5.34
N ALA A 77 7.76 3.79 4.83
CA ALA A 77 7.71 2.51 5.51
C ALA A 77 9.10 1.91 5.67
N ILE A 78 9.32 1.28 6.81
CA ILE A 78 10.52 0.50 7.10
C ILE A 78 10.28 -0.92 6.61
N PHE A 79 11.11 -1.37 5.67
CA PHE A 79 11.08 -2.74 5.16
C PHE A 79 11.85 -3.65 6.11
N ARG A 80 11.17 -4.67 6.63
CA ARG A 80 11.80 -5.67 7.50
C ARG A 80 11.69 -7.04 6.83
N THR A 81 12.85 -7.59 6.48
CA THR A 81 13.02 -8.92 5.87
C THR A 81 12.86 -10.02 6.91
#